data_AF-A0A2U9S4Y2-F1
#
_entry.id   AF-A0A2U9S4Y2-F1
#
_cell.length_a   1.000
_cell.length_b   1.000
_cell.length_c   1.000
_cell.angle_alpha   90.00
_cell.angle_beta   90.00
_cell.angle_gamma   90.00
#
_symmetry.space_group_name_H-M   'P 1'
#
loop_
_entity.id
_entity.type
_entity.pdbx_description
1 polymer ?
#
loop_
_entity_poly.entity_id
_entity_poly.type
_entity_poly.pdbx_seq_one_letter_code
_entity_poly.pdbx_strand_id
1 'polypeptide(L)'
;MTAGAVVGEIALVLGQTRGAAVVVETTSIIHRLIAATLARLEREAPELALVLHRILATTLARKVTQANRMIEQAAGRDGRSAPWGGNGTFGTP
;
A
#
# COMPACT_ATOMS: atom_id res chain seq x y z
N MET A 1 -0.03 11.08 -6.87
CA MET A 1 -0.48 11.11 -5.46
C MET A 1 -0.77 12.55 -5.08
N THR A 2 -1.67 12.82 -4.14
CA THR A 2 -2.05 14.19 -3.71
C THR A 2 -1.32 14.60 -2.43
N ALA A 3 -1.50 15.86 -2.01
CA ALA A 3 -1.02 16.35 -0.71
C ALA A 3 -1.45 15.43 0.45
N GLY A 4 -0.56 15.24 1.42
CA GLY A 4 -0.75 14.31 2.54
C GLY A 4 -0.41 12.84 2.24
N ALA A 5 0.04 12.54 1.02
CA ALA A 5 0.55 11.22 0.68
C ALA A 5 1.88 10.92 1.38
N VAL A 6 1.99 9.71 1.95
CA VAL A 6 3.24 9.16 2.47
C VAL A 6 3.78 8.14 1.47
N VAL A 7 5.08 8.15 1.23
CA VAL A 7 5.80 7.23 0.33
C VAL A 7 7.09 6.74 0.98
N GLY A 8 7.54 5.54 0.60
CA GLY A 8 8.74 4.93 1.18
C GLY A 8 8.51 4.30 2.56
N GLU A 9 7.26 4.25 3.03
CA GLU A 9 6.90 3.72 4.34
C GLU A 9 7.15 2.21 4.46
N ILE A 10 6.97 1.44 3.39
CA ILE A 10 7.25 -0.01 3.39
C ILE A 10 8.74 -0.25 3.69
N ALA A 11 9.61 0.48 3.00
CA ALA A 11 11.06 0.38 3.19
C ALA A 11 11.46 0.80 4.61
N LEU A 12 10.85 1.87 5.13
CA LEU A 12 11.10 2.35 6.49
C LEU A 12 10.66 1.34 7.55
N VAL A 13 9.45 0.79 7.44
CA VAL A 13 8.86 -0.14 8.41
C VAL A 13 9.56 -1.50 8.39
N LEU A 14 9.92 -2.01 7.21
CA LEU A 14 10.57 -3.30 7.07
C LEU A 14 12.11 -3.25 7.18
N GLY A 15 12.70 -2.06 7.25
CA GLY A 15 14.16 -1.88 7.17
C GLY A 15 14.75 -2.37 5.84
N GLN A 16 13.96 -2.34 4.77
CA GLN A 16 14.32 -2.87 3.44
C GLN A 16 14.78 -1.75 2.49
N THR A 17 15.34 -2.14 1.35
CA THR A 17 15.61 -1.20 0.25
C THR A 17 14.32 -0.68 -0.38
N ARG A 18 14.41 0.43 -1.12
CA ARG A 18 13.25 1.04 -1.79
C ARG A 18 12.61 0.04 -2.75
N GLY A 19 11.31 -0.22 -2.58
CA GLY A 19 10.56 -1.10 -3.49
C GLY A 19 10.20 -0.45 -4.83
N ALA A 20 10.24 0.88 -4.91
CA ALA A 20 9.94 1.64 -6.13
C ALA A 20 10.68 2.99 -6.14
N ALA A 21 10.78 3.59 -7.33
CA ALA A 21 11.20 4.97 -7.48
C ALA A 21 10.02 5.92 -7.22
N VAL A 22 10.30 7.11 -6.67
CA VAL A 22 9.34 8.20 -6.52
C VAL A 22 9.82 9.34 -7.40
N VAL A 23 8.95 9.81 -8.29
CA VAL A 23 9.20 10.93 -9.19
C VAL A 23 8.25 12.06 -8.84
N VAL A 24 8.76 13.29 -8.85
CA VAL A 24 8.00 14.50 -8.58
C VAL A 24 7.67 15.15 -9.92
N GLU A 25 6.41 15.11 -10.33
CA GLU A 25 5.96 15.65 -11.61
C GLU A 25 5.67 17.17 -11.54
N THR A 26 5.37 17.69 -10.36
CA THR A 26 4.97 19.09 -10.14
C THR A 26 5.70 19.66 -8.93
N THR A 27 6.01 20.95 -8.93
CA THR A 27 6.67 21.63 -7.80
C THR A 27 5.95 21.31 -6.49
N SER A 28 6.65 20.65 -5.58
CA SER A 28 6.09 20.06 -4.36
C SER A 28 7.05 20.21 -3.18
N ILE A 29 6.50 20.37 -1.98
CA ILE A 29 7.27 20.32 -0.72
C ILE A 29 7.22 18.90 -0.17
N ILE A 30 8.40 18.33 0.09
CA ILE A 30 8.53 16.95 0.61
C ILE A 30 9.17 17.00 1.99
N HIS A 31 8.46 16.48 2.98
CA HIS A 31 9.01 16.26 4.31
C HIS A 31 9.61 14.85 4.38
N ARG A 32 10.87 14.76 4.81
CA ARG A 32 11.59 13.49 4.91
C ARG A 32 11.69 13.03 6.36
N LEU A 33 11.18 11.84 6.62
CA LEU A 33 11.40 11.11 7.87
C LEU A 33 12.44 10.01 7.65
N ILE A 34 13.44 9.92 8.53
CA ILE A 34 14.43 8.84 8.52
C ILE A 34 14.25 7.91 9.71
N ALA A 35 14.74 6.67 9.59
CA ALA A 35 14.70 5.67 10.65
C ALA A 35 15.27 6.18 11.98
N ALA A 36 16.38 6.93 11.93
CA ALA A 36 16.97 7.51 13.14
C ALA A 36 16.04 8.52 13.84
N THR A 37 15.24 9.28 13.09
CA THR A 37 14.26 10.22 13.65
C THR A 37 13.07 9.47 14.24
N LEU A 38 12.62 8.39 13.59
CA LEU A 38 11.57 7.53 14.13
C LEU A 38 12.03 6.87 15.45
N ALA A 39 13.22 6.27 15.47
CA ALA A 39 13.81 5.67 16.67
C ALA A 39 14.04 6.69 17.80
N ARG A 40 14.30 7.95 17.44
CA ARG A 40 14.36 9.04 18.42
C ARG A 40 12.97 9.36 18.98
N LEU A 41 11.96 9.51 18.11
CA LEU A 41 10.57 9.75 18.52
C LEU A 41 10.03 8.64 19.42
N GLU A 42 10.35 7.38 19.14
CA GLU A 42 9.93 6.24 19.96
C GLU A 42 10.48 6.29 21.39
N ARG A 43 11.67 6.84 21.57
CA ARG A 43 12.30 7.00 22.90
C ARG A 43 11.86 8.28 23.62
N GLU A 44 11.78 9.38 22.90
CA GLU A 44 11.59 10.72 23.49
C GLU A 44 10.11 11.13 23.57
N ALA A 45 9.25 10.59 22.71
CA ALA A 45 7.83 10.96 22.61
C ALA A 45 6.96 9.78 22.11
N PRO A 46 6.75 8.75 22.95
CA PRO A 46 6.07 7.51 22.55
C PRO A 46 4.62 7.73 22.07
N GLU A 47 3.90 8.68 22.65
CA GLU A 47 2.56 9.12 22.20
C GLU A 47 2.58 9.58 20.73
N LEU A 48 3.58 10.37 20.36
CA LEU A 48 3.73 10.87 18.99
C LEU A 48 4.18 9.76 18.04
N ALA A 49 5.06 8.88 18.49
CA ALA A 49 5.46 7.70 17.72
C ALA A 49 4.26 6.79 17.41
N LEU A 50 3.36 6.59 18.37
CA LEU A 50 2.12 5.83 18.17
C LEU A 50 1.23 6.45 17.08
N VAL A 51 1.04 7.76 17.11
CA VAL A 51 0.27 8.48 16.08
C VAL A 51 0.89 8.29 14.70
N LEU A 52 2.22 8.41 14.61
CA LEU A 52 2.96 8.20 13.37
C LEU A 52 2.78 6.76 12.84
N HIS A 53 2.96 5.75 13.69
CA HIS A 53 2.72 4.35 13.34
C HIS A 53 1.30 4.11 12.84
N ARG A 54 0.30 4.74 13.48
CA ARG A 54 -1.11 4.67 13.03
C ARG A 54 -1.31 5.29 11.64
N ILE A 55 -0.66 6.42 11.35
CA ILE A 55 -0.69 7.05 10.01
C ILE A 55 -0.07 6.12 8.97
N LEU A 56 1.08 5.50 9.27
CA LEU A 56 1.75 4.56 8.37
C LEU A 56 0.87 3.34 8.11
N ALA A 57 0.36 2.69 9.16
CA ALA A 57 -0.50 1.51 9.06
C ALA A 57 -1.76 1.79 8.24
N THR A 58 -2.44 2.91 8.50
CA THR A 58 -3.64 3.29 7.74
C THR A 58 -3.31 3.58 6.27
N THR A 59 -2.17 4.21 6.00
CA THR A 59 -1.74 4.50 4.62
C THR A 59 -1.41 3.22 3.86
N LEU A 60 -0.68 2.29 4.49
CA LEU A 60 -0.38 0.98 3.95
C LEU A 60 -1.65 0.19 3.62
N ALA A 61 -2.60 0.12 4.56
CA ALA A 61 -3.86 -0.57 4.35
C ALA A 61 -4.61 -0.03 3.14
N ARG A 62 -4.73 1.30 3.01
CA ARG A 62 -5.36 1.94 1.84
C ARG A 62 -4.66 1.58 0.54
N LYS A 63 -3.31 1.63 0.52
CA LYS A 63 -2.52 1.30 -0.67
C LYS A 63 -2.69 -0.17 -1.08
N VAL A 64 -2.70 -1.10 -0.13
CA VAL A 64 -2.92 -2.52 -0.39
C VAL A 64 -4.33 -2.76 -0.94
N THR A 65 -5.36 -2.18 -0.31
CA THR A 65 -6.74 -2.28 -0.81
C THR A 65 -6.88 -1.73 -2.22
N GLN A 66 -6.24 -0.58 -2.51
CA GLN A 66 -6.26 0.01 -3.84
C GLN A 66 -5.53 -0.86 -4.86
N ALA A 67 -4.35 -1.36 -4.53
CA ALA A 67 -3.56 -2.23 -5.40
C ALA A 67 -4.33 -3.52 -5.74
N ASN A 68 -4.93 -4.17 -4.73
CA ASN A 68 -5.73 -5.38 -4.94
C ASN A 68 -6.91 -5.12 -5.88
N ARG A 69 -7.65 -4.03 -5.68
CA ARG A 69 -8.75 -3.65 -6.59
C ARG A 69 -8.29 -3.44 -8.03
N MET A 70 -7.12 -2.83 -8.22
CA MET A 70 -6.56 -2.62 -9.57
C MET A 70 -6.18 -3.94 -10.24
N ILE A 71 -5.63 -4.89 -9.48
CA ILE A 71 -5.31 -6.23 -9.96
C ILE A 71 -6.59 -6.99 -10.34
N GLU A 72 -7.61 -6.97 -9.49
CA GLU A 72 -8.92 -7.60 -9.77
C GLU A 72 -9.57 -7.02 -11.04
N GLN A 73 -9.51 -5.70 -11.23
CA GLN A 73 -10.01 -5.04 -12.43
C GLN A 73 -9.19 -5.35 -13.68
N ALA A 74 -7.87 -5.57 -13.54
CA ALA A 74 -7.03 -5.99 -14.65
C ALA A 74 -7.31 -7.46 -15.01
N ALA A 75 -7.39 -8.35 -14.03
CA ALA A 75 -7.71 -9.76 -14.21
C ALA A 75 -9.13 -9.98 -14.78
N GLY A 76 -10.10 -9.17 -14.36
CA GLY A 76 -11.47 -9.20 -14.90
C GLY A 76 -11.57 -8.70 -16.34
N ARG A 77 -10.59 -7.92 -16.84
CA ARG A 77 -10.52 -7.47 -18.24
C ARG A 77 -9.93 -8.51 -19.21
N ASP A 78 -9.24 -9.53 -18.68
CA ASP A 78 -8.76 -10.69 -19.45
C ASP A 78 -9.83 -11.80 -19.59
N GLY A 79 -11.06 -11.56 -19.12
CA GLY A 79 -12.22 -12.45 -19.24
C GLY A 79 -12.81 -12.59 -20.65
N ARG A 80 -12.00 -12.57 -21.73
CA ARG A 80 -12.41 -13.09 -23.05
C ARG A 80 -11.62 -14.35 -23.42
N SER A 81 -11.81 -15.38 -22.61
CA SER A 81 -11.95 -16.78 -23.03
C SER A 81 -12.22 -17.62 -21.79
N ALA A 82 -13.49 -17.95 -21.55
CA ALA A 82 -13.83 -19.05 -20.66
C ALA A 82 -13.54 -20.38 -21.38
N PRO A 83 -12.80 -21.34 -20.78
CA PRO A 83 -12.79 -22.71 -21.26
C PRO A 83 -13.49 -23.68 -20.31
N TRP A 84 -14.24 -23.21 -19.31
CA TRP A 84 -15.07 -24.10 -18.49
C TRP A 84 -16.48 -24.22 -19.08
N GLY A 85 -16.52 -24.82 -20.27
CA GLY A 85 -17.69 -25.55 -20.73
C GLY A 85 -17.63 -26.95 -20.13
N GLY A 86 -18.59 -27.29 -19.29
CA GLY A 86 -18.65 -28.59 -18.63
C GLY A 86 -19.99 -28.80 -17.97
N ASN A 87 -20.98 -29.12 -18.79
CA ASN A 87 -22.29 -29.60 -18.38
C ASN A 87 -22.12 -30.81 -17.44
N GLY A 88 -22.59 -30.69 -16.21
CA GLY A 88 -22.56 -31.74 -15.20
C GLY A 88 -23.77 -31.58 -14.29
N THR A 89 -24.88 -32.18 -14.73
CA THR A 89 -26.11 -32.36 -13.97
C THR A 89 -25.83 -32.94 -12.57
N PHE A 90 -26.01 -32.14 -11.52
CA PHE A 90 -26.24 -32.66 -10.18
C PHE A 90 -27.74 -32.58 -9.89
N GLY A 91 -28.40 -33.73 -9.99
CA GLY A 91 -29.79 -33.90 -9.59
C GLY A 91 -29.95 -33.72 -8.08
N THR A 92 -30.94 -32.91 -7.71
CA THR A 92 -31.74 -33.09 -6.49
C THR A 92 -32.80 -34.18 -6.73
N PRO A 93 -33.42 -34.77 -5.70
CA PRO A 93 -33.40 -34.43 -4.27
C PRO A 93 -32.69 -35.44 -3.37
#